data_AF-A0A158CXL7-F1
#
_entry.id   AF-A0A158CXL7-F1
#
_cell.length_a   1.000
_cell.length_b   1.000
_cell.length_c   1.000
_cell.angle_alpha   90.00
_cell.angle_beta   90.00
_cell.angle_gamma   90.00
#
_symmetry.space_group_name_H-M   'P 1'
#
loop_
_entity.id
_entity.type
_entity.pdbx_description
1 polymer ?
#
loop_
_entity_poly.entity_id
_entity_poly.type
_entity_poly.pdbx_seq_one_letter_code
_entity_poly.pdbx_strand_id
1 'polypeptide(L)'
;MLLSLHESVCCGPEVYELHGFRVVFVHFGRRPPTPGPPGRCDFAFNFFPREIMRLTDYTDYSLRVLLYLSVRPSVLSTIQEISDAYGISKNHLMKIVQQLGELGWVETVRGRNGGLRLSARSQQLTIGDIVRKTESDFMIVGCFAGQSDQQDGVPQLRCVIQPSCRLRGVLAAARDAFLAELDRHTIGELAHPQNELARLLGIVSVAPVGMIGPIRASS
;
A
#
# COMPACT_ATOMS: atom_id res chain seq x y z
N MET A 1 59.98 -12.54 -9.20
CA MET A 1 60.19 -12.68 -7.73
C MET A 1 59.19 -11.73 -7.08
N LEU A 2 57.97 -12.22 -6.84
CA LEU A 2 57.42 -12.57 -5.51
C LEU A 2 57.16 -11.33 -4.64
N LEU A 3 55.88 -10.97 -4.41
CA LEU A 3 55.09 -11.12 -3.14
C LEU A 3 55.59 -10.16 -2.03
N SER A 4 54.80 -9.38 -1.26
CA SER A 4 53.47 -9.58 -0.66
C SER A 4 53.01 -8.31 0.10
N LEU A 5 51.68 -8.12 0.22
CA LEU A 5 50.79 -7.67 1.35
C LEU A 5 51.45 -6.96 2.58
N HIS A 6 50.88 -6.00 3.34
CA HIS A 6 49.55 -5.74 3.95
C HIS A 6 49.71 -4.37 4.72
N GLU A 7 48.76 -3.48 4.95
CA GLU A 7 47.75 -3.51 6.04
C GLU A 7 46.78 -2.33 5.94
N SER A 8 45.52 -2.61 6.27
CA SER A 8 44.37 -1.71 6.36
C SER A 8 44.03 -1.49 7.83
N VAL A 9 43.85 -0.26 8.34
CA VAL A 9 42.99 0.05 9.51
C VAL A 9 42.59 1.54 9.49
N CYS A 10 41.33 1.87 9.17
CA CYS A 10 40.73 3.19 9.46
C CYS A 10 39.19 3.04 9.59
N CYS A 11 38.71 2.33 10.61
CA CYS A 11 37.30 2.41 11.06
C CYS A 11 37.25 2.04 12.55
N GLY A 12 37.29 3.05 13.41
CA GLY A 12 36.95 2.93 14.83
C GLY A 12 35.45 3.16 15.06
N PRO A 13 34.86 2.64 16.16
CA PRO A 13 33.42 2.76 16.44
C PRO A 13 33.03 4.20 16.80
N GLU A 14 31.95 4.69 16.21
CA GLU A 14 31.36 5.99 16.50
C GLU A 14 30.40 5.88 17.69
N VAL A 15 30.64 6.66 18.74
CA VAL A 15 29.83 6.64 19.97
C VAL A 15 28.97 7.90 19.98
N TYR A 16 27.65 7.70 20.04
CA TYR A 16 26.66 8.78 20.14
C TYR A 16 25.89 8.69 21.46
N GLU A 17 25.58 9.85 22.03
CA GLU A 17 24.82 9.95 23.28
C GLU A 17 23.40 10.45 22.96
N LEU A 18 22.40 9.59 23.14
CA LEU A 18 20.99 9.91 22.97
C LEU A 18 20.27 9.65 24.30
N HIS A 19 19.61 10.68 24.84
CA HIS A 19 18.80 10.59 26.06
C HIS A 19 19.51 9.95 27.27
N GLY A 20 20.81 10.21 27.45
CA GLY A 20 21.57 9.74 28.62
C GLY A 20 22.01 8.27 28.59
N PHE A 21 21.86 7.57 27.46
CA PHE A 21 22.40 6.22 27.27
C PHE A 21 23.54 6.23 26.24
N ARG A 22 24.69 5.63 26.59
CA ARG A 22 25.81 5.41 25.65
C ARG A 22 25.47 4.25 24.73
N VAL A 23 25.26 4.53 23.45
CA VAL A 23 25.04 3.50 22.42
C VAL A 23 26.33 3.29 21.64
N VAL A 24 26.86 2.06 21.68
CA VAL A 24 28.05 1.66 20.91
C VAL A 24 27.58 0.94 19.64
N PHE A 25 27.78 1.56 18.47
CA PHE A 25 27.55 0.89 17.19
C PHE A 25 28.73 -0.04 16.86
N VAL A 26 28.57 -1.34 17.13
CA VAL A 26 29.52 -2.34 16.64
C VAL A 26 29.17 -2.67 15.20
N HIS A 27 29.93 -2.13 14.24
CA HIS A 27 29.86 -2.56 12.85
C HIS A 27 30.40 -3.99 12.73
N PHE A 28 29.53 -4.99 12.84
CA PHE A 28 29.89 -6.36 12.52
C PHE A 28 30.04 -6.50 10.99
N GLY A 29 31.29 -6.37 10.55
CA GLY A 29 31.86 -6.96 9.33
C GLY A 29 31.01 -6.98 8.06
N ARG A 30 31.20 -5.99 7.19
CA ARG A 30 31.02 -6.16 5.74
C ARG A 30 32.30 -5.73 5.03
N ARG A 31 32.91 -6.64 4.27
CA ARG A 31 33.89 -6.27 3.24
C ARG A 31 33.18 -5.39 2.20
N PRO A 32 33.86 -4.38 1.63
CA PRO A 32 33.29 -3.63 0.52
C PRO A 32 33.05 -4.58 -0.68
N PRO A 33 31.96 -4.37 -1.45
CA PRO A 33 31.68 -5.18 -2.63
C PRO A 33 32.78 -4.99 -3.68
N THR A 34 33.20 -6.09 -4.32
CA THR A 34 34.04 -6.04 -5.52
C THR A 34 33.24 -5.49 -6.70
N PRO A 35 33.83 -4.67 -7.59
CA PRO A 35 33.14 -4.18 -8.77
C PRO A 35 32.80 -5.34 -9.73
N GLY A 36 31.52 -5.48 -10.06
CA GLY A 36 31.03 -6.38 -11.10
C GLY A 36 31.26 -5.81 -12.51
N PRO A 37 31.19 -6.65 -13.57
CA PRO A 37 31.41 -6.22 -14.94
C PRO A 37 30.30 -5.26 -15.44
N PRO A 38 30.62 -4.35 -16.38
CA PRO A 38 29.66 -3.39 -16.91
C PRO A 38 28.61 -4.12 -17.76
N GLY A 39 27.32 -3.94 -17.45
CA GLY A 39 26.24 -4.23 -18.39
C GLY A 39 25.15 -5.22 -17.97
N ARG A 40 25.15 -5.77 -16.75
CA ARG A 40 23.98 -6.49 -16.19
C ARG A 40 23.83 -6.20 -14.72
N CYS A 41 23.01 -5.21 -14.40
CA CYS A 41 22.39 -5.12 -13.08
C CYS A 41 21.26 -6.17 -13.02
N ASP A 42 21.63 -7.45 -12.89
CA ASP A 42 20.70 -8.46 -12.39
C ASP A 42 20.53 -8.19 -10.90
N PHE A 43 19.74 -7.17 -10.62
CA PHE A 43 19.20 -6.86 -9.32
C PHE A 43 18.30 -8.05 -8.95
N ALA A 44 18.89 -9.06 -8.32
CA ALA A 44 18.16 -10.00 -7.48
C ALA A 44 17.61 -9.18 -6.30
N PHE A 45 16.51 -8.46 -6.58
CA PHE A 45 15.70 -7.73 -5.65
C PHE A 45 15.22 -8.73 -4.59
N ASN A 46 15.77 -8.56 -3.39
CA ASN A 46 15.13 -8.81 -2.10
C ASN A 46 14.75 -10.25 -1.76
N PHE A 47 15.64 -10.91 -1.02
CA PHE A 47 15.23 -11.86 0.02
C PHE A 47 15.52 -11.26 1.40
N PHE A 48 14.68 -10.31 1.81
CA PHE A 48 14.47 -9.94 3.20
C PHE A 48 12.96 -10.03 3.46
N PRO A 49 12.45 -11.10 4.08
CA PRO A 49 11.14 -11.04 4.69
C PRO A 49 11.28 -10.15 5.93
N ARG A 50 10.93 -8.86 5.81
CA ARG A 50 10.55 -8.06 6.98
C ARG A 50 9.15 -8.49 7.38
N GLU A 51 9.04 -9.00 8.60
CA GLU A 51 7.82 -9.34 9.30
C GLU A 51 6.77 -8.22 9.23
N ILE A 52 5.68 -8.35 8.47
CA ILE A 52 4.56 -7.40 8.53
C ILE A 52 3.23 -8.12 8.21
N MET A 53 2.20 -7.82 9.01
CA MET A 53 0.80 -8.07 8.68
C MET A 53 0.50 -7.59 7.25
N ARG A 54 -0.07 -8.46 6.41
CA ARG A 54 -0.31 -8.17 4.99
C ARG A 54 -1.80 -8.37 4.69
N LEU A 55 -2.42 -7.38 4.07
CA LEU A 55 -3.72 -7.51 3.42
C LEU A 55 -3.53 -8.22 2.07
N THR A 56 -4.59 -8.79 1.51
CA THR A 56 -4.50 -9.34 0.14
C THR A 56 -4.12 -8.25 -0.85
N ASP A 57 -3.44 -8.66 -1.94
CA ASP A 57 -3.13 -7.74 -3.04
C ASP A 57 -4.40 -7.12 -3.62
N TYR A 58 -5.52 -7.85 -3.56
CA TYR A 58 -6.82 -7.34 -3.96
C TYR A 58 -7.28 -6.14 -3.12
N THR A 59 -7.18 -6.24 -1.79
CA THR A 59 -7.49 -5.13 -0.87
C THR A 59 -6.52 -3.96 -1.05
N ASP A 60 -5.21 -4.21 -1.10
CA ASP A 60 -4.19 -3.16 -1.30
C ASP A 60 -4.45 -2.39 -2.60
N TYR A 61 -4.65 -3.10 -3.70
CA TYR A 61 -4.87 -2.45 -4.99
C TYR A 61 -6.22 -1.75 -5.07
N SER A 62 -7.26 -2.24 -4.37
CA SER A 62 -8.55 -1.54 -4.27
C SER A 62 -8.39 -0.18 -3.58
N LEU A 63 -7.66 -0.13 -2.46
CA LEU A 63 -7.35 1.13 -1.76
C LEU A 63 -6.58 2.10 -2.66
N ARG A 64 -5.56 1.61 -3.36
CA ARG A 64 -4.75 2.42 -4.30
C ARG A 64 -5.58 2.99 -5.44
N VAL A 65 -6.47 2.20 -6.05
CA VAL A 65 -7.38 2.68 -7.10
C VAL A 65 -8.28 3.79 -6.57
N LEU A 66 -8.89 3.61 -5.40
CA LEU A 66 -9.77 4.62 -4.80
C LEU A 66 -9.00 5.91 -4.46
N LEU A 67 -7.80 5.80 -3.88
CA LEU A 67 -6.94 6.96 -3.61
C LEU A 67 -6.55 7.71 -4.89
N TYR A 68 -6.14 7.00 -5.94
CA TYR A 68 -5.80 7.61 -7.23
C TYR A 68 -6.96 8.42 -7.81
N LEU A 69 -8.16 7.83 -7.83
CA LEU A 69 -9.35 8.49 -8.35
C LEU A 69 -9.80 9.66 -7.46
N SER A 70 -9.52 9.60 -6.16
CA SER A 70 -9.85 10.67 -5.20
C SER A 70 -9.03 11.94 -5.41
N VAL A 71 -7.81 11.81 -5.95
CA VAL A 71 -6.96 12.95 -6.32
C VAL A 71 -7.41 13.60 -7.64
N ARG A 72 -8.28 12.95 -8.42
CA ARG A 72 -8.79 13.42 -9.73
C ARG A 72 -10.33 13.43 -9.77
N PRO A 73 -11.04 14.10 -8.84
CA PRO A 73 -12.49 13.94 -8.70
C PRO A 73 -13.30 14.41 -9.93
N SER A 74 -12.76 15.33 -10.73
CA SER A 74 -13.43 15.89 -11.91
C SER A 74 -12.97 15.32 -13.25
N VAL A 75 -12.00 14.41 -13.26
CA VAL A 75 -11.34 13.93 -14.48
C VAL A 75 -11.42 12.41 -14.58
N LEU A 76 -11.83 11.90 -15.74
CA LEU A 76 -11.80 10.47 -16.02
C LEU A 76 -10.35 9.99 -16.10
N SER A 77 -10.10 8.85 -15.47
CA SER A 77 -8.81 8.15 -15.50
C SER A 77 -8.95 6.78 -16.16
N THR A 78 -7.94 6.36 -16.91
CA THR A 78 -7.91 5.06 -17.56
C THR A 78 -7.20 4.03 -16.69
N ILE A 79 -7.47 2.74 -16.93
CA ILE A 79 -6.72 1.65 -16.29
C ILE A 79 -5.22 1.75 -16.62
N GLN A 80 -4.86 2.26 -17.81
CA GLN A 80 -3.47 2.50 -18.18
C GLN A 80 -2.80 3.51 -17.25
N GLU A 81 -3.42 4.67 -17.02
CA GLU A 81 -2.86 5.69 -16.13
C GLU A 81 -2.63 5.16 -14.71
N ILE A 82 -3.56 4.37 -14.18
CA ILE A 82 -3.43 3.77 -12.84
C ILE A 82 -2.33 2.69 -12.83
N SER A 83 -2.25 1.88 -13.89
CA SER A 83 -1.21 0.88 -14.10
C SER A 83 0.18 1.53 -14.11
N ASP A 84 0.33 2.65 -14.80
CA ASP A 84 1.60 3.37 -14.91
C ASP A 84 1.99 4.02 -13.57
N ALA A 85 1.01 4.55 -12.83
CA ALA A 85 1.27 5.19 -11.54
C ALA A 85 1.74 4.22 -10.44
N TYR A 86 1.17 3.00 -10.40
CA TYR A 86 1.47 2.03 -9.34
C TYR A 86 2.27 0.80 -9.76
N GLY A 87 2.50 0.59 -11.07
CA GLY A 87 3.14 -0.62 -11.58
C GLY A 87 2.28 -1.89 -11.43
N ILE A 88 0.96 -1.74 -11.31
CA ILE A 88 0.03 -2.88 -11.15
C ILE A 88 -0.43 -3.33 -12.54
N SER A 89 -0.47 -4.65 -12.78
CA SER A 89 -0.93 -5.16 -14.08
C SER A 89 -2.37 -4.73 -14.40
N LYS A 90 -2.62 -4.37 -15.67
CA LYS A 90 -3.97 -4.01 -16.15
C LYS A 90 -5.00 -5.12 -15.89
N ASN A 91 -4.59 -6.38 -15.98
CA ASN A 91 -5.47 -7.52 -15.74
C ASN A 91 -5.98 -7.57 -14.30
N HIS A 92 -5.12 -7.25 -13.33
CA HIS A 92 -5.54 -7.14 -11.94
C HIS A 92 -6.46 -5.93 -11.74
N LEU A 93 -6.09 -4.78 -12.28
CA LEU A 93 -6.90 -3.56 -12.19
C LEU A 93 -8.28 -3.73 -12.81
N MET A 94 -8.43 -4.45 -13.93
CA MET A 94 -9.75 -4.72 -14.52
C MET A 94 -10.68 -5.45 -13.54
N LYS A 95 -10.19 -6.50 -12.86
CA LYS A 95 -10.98 -7.25 -11.87
C LYS A 95 -11.37 -6.38 -10.68
N ILE A 96 -10.43 -5.56 -10.19
CA ILE A 96 -10.66 -4.66 -9.06
C ILE A 96 -11.69 -3.60 -9.44
N VAL A 97 -11.47 -2.89 -10.55
CA VAL A 97 -12.36 -1.82 -11.01
C VAL A 97 -13.76 -2.33 -11.30
N GLN A 98 -13.90 -3.56 -11.84
CA GLN A 98 -15.21 -4.18 -12.01
C GLN A 98 -15.95 -4.27 -10.68
N GLN A 99 -15.33 -4.86 -9.65
CA GLN A 99 -15.95 -4.99 -8.33
C GLN A 99 -16.24 -3.63 -7.70
N LEU A 100 -15.31 -2.67 -7.77
CA LEU A 100 -15.51 -1.33 -7.24
C LEU A 100 -16.67 -0.61 -7.96
N GLY A 101 -16.90 -0.93 -9.24
CA GLY A 101 -18.07 -0.50 -9.99
C GLY A 101 -19.35 -1.15 -9.52
N GLU A 102 -19.35 -2.46 -9.27
CA GLU A 102 -20.49 -3.21 -8.73
C GLU A 102 -20.89 -2.73 -7.32
N LEU A 103 -19.91 -2.34 -6.49
CA LEU A 103 -20.12 -1.69 -5.19
C LEU A 103 -20.63 -0.24 -5.32
N GLY A 104 -20.61 0.33 -6.52
CA GLY A 104 -20.96 1.72 -6.79
C GLY A 104 -20.02 2.71 -6.11
N TRP A 105 -18.73 2.35 -6.03
CA TRP A 105 -17.67 3.21 -5.50
C TRP A 105 -16.88 3.89 -6.61
N VAL A 106 -16.83 3.25 -7.78
CA VAL A 106 -16.21 3.78 -8.99
C VAL A 106 -17.27 3.83 -10.09
N GLU A 107 -17.33 4.95 -10.81
CA GLU A 107 -18.17 5.09 -11.99
C GLU A 107 -17.33 4.83 -13.23
N THR A 108 -17.88 4.04 -14.17
CA THR A 108 -17.21 3.71 -15.42
C THR A 108 -17.95 4.34 -16.60
N VAL A 109 -17.20 5.07 -17.44
CA VAL A 109 -17.70 5.66 -18.68
C VAL A 109 -17.10 4.86 -19.84
N ARG A 110 -17.95 4.36 -20.74
CA ARG A 110 -17.51 3.58 -21.91
C ARG A 110 -17.21 4.50 -23.11
N GLY A 111 -16.44 3.98 -24.06
CA GLY A 111 -16.11 4.64 -25.33
C GLY A 111 -14.66 5.13 -25.41
N ARG A 112 -14.30 5.74 -26.55
CA ARG A 112 -12.93 6.17 -26.86
C ARG A 112 -12.36 7.18 -25.85
N ASN A 113 -13.23 8.02 -25.29
CA ASN A 113 -12.90 9.02 -24.25
C ASN A 113 -13.50 8.60 -22.89
N GLY A 114 -13.74 7.31 -22.72
CA GLY A 114 -14.22 6.74 -21.47
C GLY A 114 -13.13 6.65 -20.41
N GLY A 115 -13.49 6.11 -19.26
CA GLY A 115 -12.57 5.96 -18.14
C GLY A 115 -13.32 5.73 -16.83
N LEU A 116 -12.64 6.03 -15.75
CA LEU A 116 -13.02 5.75 -14.39
C LEU A 116 -13.01 7.05 -13.60
N ARG A 117 -13.98 7.24 -12.71
CA ARG A 117 -13.92 8.29 -11.70
C ARG A 117 -14.46 7.76 -10.38
N LEU A 118 -14.05 8.40 -9.30
CA LEU A 118 -14.60 8.12 -7.99
C LEU A 118 -16.08 8.54 -7.96
N SER A 119 -16.96 7.72 -7.38
CA SER A 119 -18.34 8.16 -7.14
C SER A 119 -18.37 9.26 -6.08
N ALA A 120 -19.35 10.17 -6.17
CA ALA A 120 -19.45 11.33 -5.27
C ALA A 120 -19.50 10.94 -3.78
N ARG A 121 -20.15 9.81 -3.46
CA ARG A 121 -20.26 9.31 -2.08
C ARG A 121 -19.00 8.65 -1.54
N SER A 122 -18.09 8.23 -2.42
CA SER A 122 -16.96 7.38 -2.04
C SER A 122 -15.84 8.11 -1.31
N GLN A 123 -15.83 9.44 -1.34
CA GLN A 123 -14.90 10.22 -0.50
C GLN A 123 -15.17 10.03 1.00
N GLN A 124 -16.41 9.68 1.38
CA GLN A 124 -16.82 9.48 2.77
C GLN A 124 -16.63 8.04 3.25
N LEU A 125 -16.20 7.12 2.37
CA LEU A 125 -15.94 5.74 2.77
C LEU A 125 -14.76 5.71 3.74
N THR A 126 -14.95 5.00 4.85
CA THR A 126 -13.85 4.71 5.76
C THR A 126 -12.92 3.67 5.14
N ILE A 127 -11.65 3.68 5.55
CA ILE A 127 -10.72 2.62 5.16
C ILE A 127 -11.19 1.27 5.70
N GLY A 128 -11.75 1.24 6.92
CA GLY A 128 -12.32 0.03 7.50
C GLY A 128 -13.44 -0.59 6.65
N ASP A 129 -14.34 0.22 6.07
CA ASP A 129 -15.41 -0.24 5.17
C ASP A 129 -14.86 -0.86 3.89
N ILE A 130 -13.83 -0.24 3.31
CA ILE A 130 -13.19 -0.73 2.08
C ILE A 130 -12.54 -2.08 2.35
N VAL A 131 -11.68 -2.13 3.38
CA VAL A 131 -10.94 -3.34 3.72
C VAL A 131 -11.92 -4.47 4.09
N ARG A 132 -13.03 -4.18 4.78
CA ARG A 132 -14.10 -5.17 5.05
C ARG A 132 -14.80 -5.75 3.82
N LYS A 133 -14.85 -5.02 2.70
CA LYS A 133 -15.51 -5.49 1.47
C LYS A 133 -14.57 -6.15 0.49
N THR A 134 -13.28 -5.83 0.56
CA THR A 134 -12.28 -6.33 -0.39
C THR A 134 -11.45 -7.48 0.19
N GLU A 135 -11.34 -7.58 1.52
CA GLU A 135 -10.62 -8.65 2.18
C GLU A 135 -11.55 -9.84 2.43
N SER A 136 -11.14 -11.04 2.00
CA SER A 136 -12.06 -12.18 1.90
C SER A 136 -12.50 -12.75 3.24
N ASP A 137 -11.67 -12.71 4.29
CA ASP A 137 -12.05 -13.33 5.56
C ASP A 137 -11.38 -12.78 6.85
N PHE A 138 -10.37 -11.89 6.76
CA PHE A 138 -9.56 -11.42 7.90
C PHE A 138 -9.17 -12.55 8.89
N MET A 139 -8.95 -13.73 8.36
CA MET A 139 -8.68 -14.92 9.15
C MET A 139 -7.25 -14.86 9.69
N ILE A 140 -7.04 -14.15 10.80
CA ILE A 140 -5.75 -14.12 11.51
C ILE A 140 -5.37 -15.54 11.96
N VAL A 141 -6.37 -16.35 12.33
CA VAL A 141 -6.21 -17.75 12.70
C VAL A 141 -7.35 -18.60 12.16
N GLY A 142 -7.06 -19.82 11.71
CA GLY A 142 -8.03 -20.74 11.11
C GLY A 142 -9.23 -21.13 12.00
N CYS A 143 -9.15 -20.86 13.31
CA CYS A 143 -10.25 -21.11 14.25
C CYS A 143 -11.32 -20.00 14.29
N PHE A 144 -11.16 -18.93 13.51
CA PHE A 144 -12.20 -17.90 13.33
C PHE A 144 -13.32 -18.32 12.37
N ALA A 145 -13.06 -19.28 11.47
CA ALA A 145 -14.04 -19.80 10.53
C ALA A 145 -15.14 -20.49 11.33
N GLY A 146 -16.38 -20.08 11.12
CA GLY A 146 -17.53 -20.74 11.71
C GLY A 146 -17.56 -22.21 11.29
N GLN A 147 -18.20 -23.06 12.09
CA GLN A 147 -18.40 -24.48 11.71
C GLN A 147 -19.23 -24.63 10.41
N SER A 148 -19.85 -23.54 9.94
CA SER A 148 -20.67 -23.43 8.74
C SER A 148 -19.91 -23.17 7.44
N ASP A 149 -18.66 -22.70 7.50
CA ASP A 149 -17.90 -22.27 6.32
C ASP A 149 -17.01 -23.40 5.80
N GLN A 150 -17.64 -24.55 5.54
CA GLN A 150 -17.01 -25.69 4.87
C GLN A 150 -16.81 -25.35 3.39
N GLN A 151 -15.74 -24.63 3.07
CA GLN A 151 -15.20 -24.62 1.71
C GLN A 151 -14.27 -25.84 1.51
N ASP A 152 -14.64 -26.69 0.56
CA ASP A 152 -13.75 -27.55 -0.23
C ASP A 152 -12.79 -28.47 0.54
N GLY A 153 -13.33 -29.39 1.35
CA GLY A 153 -12.66 -30.66 1.68
C GLY A 153 -11.37 -30.58 2.51
N VAL A 154 -10.98 -29.40 3.01
CA VAL A 154 -9.86 -29.24 3.92
C VAL A 154 -10.32 -29.62 5.34
N PRO A 155 -9.70 -30.63 6.00
CA PRO A 155 -10.06 -30.97 7.37
C PRO A 155 -9.77 -29.78 8.28
N GLN A 156 -10.82 -29.12 8.80
CA GLN A 156 -10.63 -28.10 9.82
C GLN A 156 -10.09 -28.81 11.06
N LEU A 157 -8.83 -28.52 11.42
CA LEU A 157 -8.20 -29.07 12.60
C LEU A 157 -8.99 -28.59 13.83
N ARG A 158 -9.85 -29.46 14.38
CA ARG A 158 -10.63 -29.15 15.59
C ARG A 158 -9.65 -28.89 16.72
N CYS A 159 -9.54 -27.63 17.12
CA CYS A 159 -8.65 -27.22 18.20
C CYS A 159 -9.20 -27.76 19.53
N VAL A 160 -8.49 -28.69 20.17
CA VAL A 160 -8.93 -29.36 21.40
C VAL A 160 -9.26 -28.38 22.53
N ILE A 161 -8.57 -27.24 22.57
CA ILE A 161 -8.78 -26.21 23.59
C ILE A 161 -9.89 -25.20 23.23
N GLN A 162 -10.56 -25.32 22.07
CA GLN A 162 -11.52 -24.32 21.58
C GLN A 162 -12.61 -23.92 22.60
N PRO A 163 -13.23 -24.84 23.38
CA PRO A 163 -14.23 -24.48 24.39
C PRO A 163 -13.73 -23.53 25.49
N SER A 164 -12.41 -23.49 25.73
CA SER A 164 -11.77 -22.69 26.78
C SER A 164 -10.62 -21.82 26.27
N CYS A 165 -10.51 -21.60 24.95
CA CYS A 165 -9.38 -20.93 24.33
C CYS A 165 -9.45 -19.41 24.52
N ARG A 166 -8.67 -18.88 25.47
CA ARG A 166 -8.55 -17.42 25.69
C ARG A 166 -7.80 -16.70 24.57
N LEU A 167 -6.88 -17.40 23.88
CA LEU A 167 -6.10 -16.82 22.77
C LEU A 167 -7.00 -16.34 21.63
N ARG A 168 -8.06 -17.10 21.30
CA ARG A 168 -9.03 -16.71 20.27
C ARG A 168 -9.64 -15.32 20.56
N GLY A 169 -9.98 -15.07 21.82
CA GLY A 169 -10.52 -13.77 22.26
C GLY A 169 -9.52 -12.64 22.12
N VAL A 170 -8.26 -12.86 22.51
CA VAL A 170 -7.18 -11.86 22.36
C VAL A 170 -6.94 -11.51 20.88
N LEU A 171 -6.89 -12.51 20.01
CA LEU A 171 -6.70 -12.30 18.57
C LEU A 171 -7.90 -11.60 17.92
N ALA A 172 -9.12 -11.93 18.36
CA ALA A 172 -10.33 -11.26 17.87
C ALA A 172 -10.32 -9.79 18.29
N ALA A 173 -9.99 -9.49 19.55
CA ALA A 173 -9.85 -8.12 20.03
C ALA A 173 -8.76 -7.34 19.27
N ALA A 174 -7.63 -7.98 18.93
CA ALA A 174 -6.57 -7.36 18.12
C ALA A 174 -7.05 -7.03 16.70
N ARG A 175 -7.76 -7.96 16.04
CA ARG A 175 -8.39 -7.73 14.72
C ARG A 175 -9.37 -6.56 14.80
N ASP A 176 -10.23 -6.55 15.81
CA ASP A 176 -11.28 -5.56 15.96
C ASP A 176 -10.68 -4.17 16.24
N ALA A 177 -9.60 -4.09 17.04
CA ALA A 177 -8.85 -2.87 17.27
C ALA A 177 -8.17 -2.35 15.99
N PHE A 178 -7.59 -3.25 15.18
CA PHE A 178 -7.02 -2.89 13.87
C PHE A 178 -8.08 -2.28 12.96
N LEU A 179 -9.24 -2.93 12.84
CA LEU A 179 -10.34 -2.42 12.00
C LEU A 179 -10.93 -1.12 12.55
N ALA A 180 -11.06 -0.99 13.87
CA ALA A 180 -11.54 0.23 14.50
C ALA A 180 -10.61 1.42 14.25
N GLU A 181 -9.29 1.21 14.15
CA GLU A 181 -8.39 2.29 13.74
C GLU A 181 -8.63 2.68 12.26
N LEU A 182 -8.82 1.71 11.37
CA LEU A 182 -9.12 1.98 9.96
C LEU A 182 -10.46 2.69 9.75
N ASP A 183 -11.44 2.51 10.64
CA ASP A 183 -12.72 3.21 10.60
C ASP A 183 -12.62 4.72 10.83
N ARG A 184 -11.51 5.17 11.41
CA ARG A 184 -11.31 6.59 11.78
C ARG A 184 -10.87 7.45 10.60
N HIS A 185 -10.43 6.83 9.51
CA HIS A 185 -9.86 7.51 8.36
C HIS A 185 -10.76 7.31 7.15
N THR A 186 -10.99 8.37 6.38
CA THR A 186 -11.74 8.30 5.13
C THR A 186 -10.83 8.40 3.92
N ILE A 187 -11.27 7.87 2.77
CA ILE A 187 -10.54 8.04 1.51
C ILE A 187 -10.36 9.51 1.14
N GLY A 188 -11.40 10.33 1.35
CA GLY A 188 -11.34 11.76 1.06
C GLY A 188 -10.28 12.47 1.89
N GLU A 189 -10.17 12.15 3.18
CA GLU A 189 -9.13 12.68 4.07
C GLU A 189 -7.73 12.28 3.61
N LEU A 190 -7.51 10.98 3.37
CA LEU A 190 -6.19 10.47 2.99
C LEU A 190 -5.72 10.93 1.60
N ALA A 191 -6.63 11.42 0.76
CA ALA A 191 -6.28 12.03 -0.51
C ALA A 191 -5.70 13.46 -0.37
N HIS A 192 -5.68 14.05 0.83
CA HIS A 192 -5.15 15.40 1.07
C HIS A 192 -3.74 15.39 1.68
N PRO A 193 -2.86 16.36 1.32
CA PRO A 193 -3.04 17.38 0.29
C PRO A 193 -2.92 16.79 -1.13
N GLN A 194 -3.94 17.03 -1.97
CA GLN A 194 -4.08 16.38 -3.28
C GLN A 194 -2.92 16.68 -4.23
N ASN A 195 -2.34 17.88 -4.14
CA ASN A 195 -1.23 18.35 -4.97
C ASN A 195 0.06 17.54 -4.76
N GLU A 196 0.38 17.14 -3.52
CA GLU A 196 1.56 16.31 -3.27
C GLU A 196 1.35 14.90 -3.80
N LEU A 197 0.19 14.30 -3.49
CA LEU A 197 -0.13 12.95 -3.93
C LEU A 197 -0.25 12.87 -5.46
N ALA A 198 -0.85 13.88 -6.10
CA ALA A 198 -0.90 13.99 -7.57
C ALA A 198 0.49 13.96 -8.19
N ARG A 199 1.43 14.73 -7.63
CA ARG A 199 2.82 14.80 -8.10
C ARG A 199 3.51 13.44 -7.99
N LEU A 200 3.36 12.75 -6.86
CA LEU A 200 3.95 11.43 -6.64
C LEU A 200 3.36 10.36 -7.56
N LEU A 201 2.07 10.48 -7.92
CA LEU A 201 1.38 9.60 -8.85
C LEU A 201 1.64 9.94 -10.33
N GLY A 202 2.50 10.93 -10.62
CA GLY A 202 2.78 11.37 -11.99
C GLY A 202 1.58 12.03 -12.68
N ILE A 203 0.58 12.48 -11.91
CA ILE A 203 -0.59 13.20 -12.42
C ILE A 203 -0.15 14.64 -12.66
N VAL A 204 0.08 15.00 -13.92
CA VAL A 204 0.39 16.37 -14.31
C VAL A 204 -0.82 17.25 -13.98
N SER A 205 -0.66 18.18 -13.03
CA SER A 205 -1.69 19.16 -12.75
C SER A 205 -1.85 20.08 -13.97
N VAL A 206 -2.88 19.87 -14.77
CA VAL A 206 -3.40 20.97 -15.57
C VAL A 206 -4.11 21.86 -14.55
N ALA A 207 -3.45 22.93 -14.12
CA ALA A 207 -4.07 23.95 -13.28
C ALA A 207 -5.41 24.38 -13.91
N PRO A 208 -6.44 24.73 -13.13
CA PRO A 208 -7.65 25.26 -13.71
C PRO A 208 -7.31 26.53 -14.49
N VAL A 209 -7.53 26.49 -15.80
CA VAL A 209 -7.60 27.70 -16.62
C VAL A 209 -8.81 28.48 -16.13
N GLY A 210 -8.60 29.45 -15.25
CA GLY A 210 -9.71 30.21 -14.68
C GLY A 210 -9.32 31.09 -13.52
N MET A 211 -8.51 32.12 -13.79
CA MET A 211 -8.63 33.49 -13.23
C MET A 211 -7.69 34.41 -14.02
N ILE A 212 -8.08 34.70 -15.27
CA ILE A 212 -7.61 35.92 -15.93
C ILE A 212 -8.40 37.05 -15.25
N GLY A 213 -7.78 37.68 -14.25
CA GLY A 213 -8.29 38.93 -13.69
C GLY A 213 -8.37 40.00 -14.77
N PRO A 214 -9.26 41.01 -14.62
CA PRO A 214 -9.49 41.98 -15.66
C PRO A 214 -8.19 42.72 -16.00
N ILE A 215 -7.87 42.76 -17.29
CA ILE A 215 -6.82 43.62 -17.86
C ILE A 215 -7.22 45.05 -17.48
N ARG A 216 -6.50 45.67 -16.54
CA ARG A 216 -6.62 47.10 -16.29
C ARG A 216 -6.19 47.82 -17.56
N ALA A 217 -7.15 48.42 -18.25
CA ALA A 217 -6.87 49.41 -19.28
C ALA A 217 -6.15 50.59 -18.63
N SER A 218 -5.02 50.96 -19.23
CA SER A 218 -4.24 52.16 -18.97
C SER A 218 -5.08 53.42 -19.18
N SER A 219 -4.94 54.38 -18.27
CA SER A 219 -5.20 55.81 -18.47
C SER A 219 -4.17 56.59 -17.67
#